data_AF-A0A5Q6RYC5-F1
#
_entry.id   AF-A0A5Q6RYC5-F1
#
_cell.length_a   1.000
_cell.length_b   1.000
_cell.length_c   1.000
_cell.angle_alpha   90.00
_cell.angle_beta   90.00
_cell.angle_gamma   90.00
#
_symmetry.space_group_name_H-M   'P 1'
#
loop_
_entity.id
_entity.type
_entity.pdbx_description
1 polymer ?
#
loop_
_entity_poly.entity_id
_entity_poly.type
_entity_poly.pdbx_seq_one_letter_code
_entity_poly.pdbx_strand_id
1 'polypeptide(L)'
;MVGVALVQDGRVLAARRTRPASAAGRWELPGGKVEPGESEIEAARREVAEELGCDVAVGRRLAGEVELAGGMVLRAHVGEVVSGVPEPTEHDLLRWLGAEELDTVPWLDADRPFLPEIAELLRRTGSSVPVEAHFDEGEDAEEVLAALHAEGYAAYLHREGFAGEDDSEDRAWLVRVEDPAAAVRLDELVGDVDLAWMVEAGTAPAAPPATPPPLPSAPKRLKRD
;
A
#
# COMPACT_ATOMS: atom_id res chain seq x y z
N MET A 1 -9.15 27.31 -2.69
CA MET A 1 -9.67 26.01 -2.25
C MET A 1 -8.48 25.09 -2.05
N VAL A 2 -8.59 24.19 -1.08
CA VAL A 2 -7.58 23.17 -0.81
C VAL A 2 -8.22 21.79 -0.93
N GLY A 3 -7.51 20.87 -1.57
CA GLY A 3 -7.83 19.44 -1.57
C GLY A 3 -6.74 18.65 -0.87
N VAL A 4 -7.08 17.44 -0.41
CA VAL A 4 -6.14 16.57 0.31
C VAL A 4 -6.12 15.19 -0.33
N ALA A 5 -4.98 14.83 -0.91
CA ALA A 5 -4.69 13.45 -1.30
C ALA A 5 -4.32 12.68 -0.03
N LEU A 6 -5.33 12.15 0.67
CA LEU A 6 -5.13 11.29 1.83
C LEU A 6 -4.62 9.94 1.38
N VAL A 7 -3.38 9.63 1.73
CA VAL A 7 -2.69 8.39 1.37
C VAL A 7 -2.58 7.48 2.59
N GLN A 8 -2.90 6.21 2.40
CA GLN A 8 -2.72 5.16 3.39
C GLN A 8 -2.54 3.82 2.66
N ASP A 9 -1.57 3.01 3.08
CA ASP A 9 -1.33 1.66 2.54
C ASP A 9 -1.24 1.62 1.00
N GLY A 10 -0.55 2.60 0.41
CA GLY A 10 -0.38 2.71 -1.04
C GLY A 10 -1.65 3.06 -1.82
N ARG A 11 -2.68 3.57 -1.14
CA ARG A 11 -3.96 3.97 -1.72
C ARG A 11 -4.29 5.42 -1.37
N VAL A 12 -5.07 6.09 -2.22
CA VAL A 12 -5.61 7.44 -1.97
C VAL A 12 -7.11 7.39 -1.71
N LEU A 13 -7.61 8.18 -0.77
CA LEU A 13 -9.04 8.33 -0.53
C LEU A 13 -9.69 9.23 -1.59
N ALA A 14 -10.76 8.74 -2.21
CA ALA A 14 -11.64 9.52 -3.08
C ALA A 14 -13.05 9.57 -2.48
N ALA A 15 -13.72 10.71 -2.63
CA ALA A 15 -15.07 10.94 -2.12
C ALA A 15 -16.05 11.23 -3.27
N ARG A 16 -17.23 10.61 -3.25
CA ARG A 16 -18.24 10.77 -4.31
C ARG A 16 -19.26 11.85 -3.96
N ARG A 17 -19.39 12.83 -4.85
CA ARG A 17 -20.33 13.94 -4.66
C ARG A 17 -21.77 13.50 -4.84
N THR A 18 -22.63 14.02 -3.97
CA THR A 18 -24.10 13.91 -4.08
C THR A 18 -24.73 15.16 -4.70
N ARG A 19 -24.03 16.29 -4.64
CA ARG A 19 -24.48 17.62 -5.10
C ARG A 19 -23.34 18.51 -5.58
N PRO A 20 -23.62 19.53 -6.42
CA PRO A 20 -24.88 19.77 -7.14
C PRO A 20 -25.15 18.69 -8.22
N ALA A 21 -26.34 18.66 -8.83
CA ALA A 21 -26.75 17.62 -9.78
C ALA A 21 -25.78 17.44 -10.97
N SER A 22 -25.11 18.51 -11.41
CA SER A 22 -24.09 18.46 -12.47
C SER A 22 -22.80 17.73 -12.07
N ALA A 23 -22.55 17.59 -10.77
CA ALA A 23 -21.38 16.93 -10.21
C ALA A 23 -21.73 15.64 -9.46
N ALA A 24 -23.02 15.33 -9.27
CA ALA A 24 -23.47 14.14 -8.57
C ALA A 24 -22.95 12.86 -9.26
N GLY A 25 -22.40 11.94 -8.47
CA GLY A 25 -21.76 10.71 -8.93
C GLY A 25 -20.31 10.87 -9.40
N ARG A 26 -19.79 12.10 -9.51
CA ARG A 26 -18.37 12.37 -9.76
C ARG A 26 -17.57 12.32 -8.45
N TRP A 27 -16.28 12.08 -8.59
CA TRP A 27 -15.36 11.87 -7.47
C TRP A 27 -14.35 13.00 -7.34
N GLU A 28 -13.92 13.30 -6.12
CA GLU A 28 -12.97 14.36 -5.80
C GLU A 28 -12.08 13.96 -4.63
N LEU A 29 -11.00 14.70 -4.46
CA LEU A 29 -10.23 14.72 -3.23
C LEU A 29 -11.02 15.48 -2.14
N PRO A 30 -11.04 14.99 -0.88
CA PRO A 30 -11.67 15.72 0.21
C PRO A 30 -11.00 17.09 0.43
N GLY A 31 -11.77 18.05 0.92
CA GLY A 31 -11.29 19.40 1.17
C GLY A 31 -12.30 20.48 0.80
N GLY A 32 -11.90 21.73 0.97
CA GLY A 32 -12.83 22.84 0.83
C GLY A 32 -12.19 24.21 0.73
N LYS A 33 -12.84 25.20 1.35
CA LYS A 33 -12.42 26.60 1.24
C LYS A 33 -11.36 26.90 2.29
N VAL A 34 -10.42 27.74 1.89
CA VAL A 34 -9.46 28.33 2.83
C VAL A 34 -10.10 29.62 3.33
N GLU A 35 -10.36 29.69 4.63
CA GLU A 35 -11.02 30.85 5.23
C GLU A 35 -10.04 32.02 5.48
N PRO A 36 -10.52 33.27 5.61
CA PRO A 36 -9.65 34.41 5.85
C PRO A 36 -8.81 34.25 7.13
N GLY A 37 -7.48 34.35 6.98
CA GLY A 37 -6.53 34.21 8.09
C GLY A 37 -6.08 32.77 8.36
N GLU A 38 -6.57 31.80 7.60
CA GLU A 38 -6.21 30.38 7.69
C GLU A 38 -5.14 30.03 6.63
N SER A 39 -4.18 29.17 6.99
CA SER A 39 -3.26 28.57 6.02
C SER A 39 -3.90 27.40 5.26
N GLU A 40 -3.34 27.04 4.10
CA GLU A 40 -3.81 25.87 3.33
C GLU A 40 -3.78 24.57 4.15
N ILE A 41 -2.78 24.42 5.02
CA ILE A 41 -2.62 23.25 5.91
C ILE A 41 -3.70 23.23 7.00
N GLU A 42 -3.97 24.38 7.63
CA GLU A 42 -5.03 24.48 8.65
C GLU A 42 -6.40 24.21 8.04
N ALA A 43 -6.69 24.80 6.87
CA ALA A 43 -7.91 24.57 6.12
C ALA A 43 -8.07 23.09 5.75
N ALA A 44 -7.03 22.46 5.21
CA ALA A 44 -7.06 21.04 4.85
C ALA A 44 -7.40 20.14 6.05
N ARG A 45 -6.81 20.39 7.22
CA ARG A 45 -7.10 19.63 8.44
C ARG A 45 -8.54 19.83 8.91
N ARG A 46 -9.01 21.08 8.96
CA ARG A 46 -10.37 21.43 9.37
C ARG A 46 -11.41 20.79 8.45
N GLU A 47 -11.26 20.98 7.14
CA GLU A 47 -12.18 20.45 6.13
C GLU A 47 -12.25 18.92 6.19
N VAL A 48 -11.10 18.23 6.29
CA VAL A 48 -11.10 16.77 6.42
C VAL A 48 -11.76 16.31 7.73
N ALA A 49 -11.53 17.00 8.84
CA ALA A 49 -12.20 16.67 10.10
C ALA A 49 -13.73 16.86 10.02
N GLU A 50 -14.19 17.92 9.35
CA GLU A 50 -15.61 18.22 9.17
C GLU A 50 -16.29 17.26 8.17
N GLU A 51 -15.64 16.95 7.05
CA GLU A 51 -16.21 16.09 6.00
C GLU A 51 -16.12 14.60 6.33
N LEU A 52 -15.03 14.19 6.99
CA LEU A 52 -14.65 12.78 7.16
C LEU A 52 -14.54 12.30 8.61
N GLY A 53 -14.61 13.18 9.60
CA GLY A 53 -14.58 12.80 11.02
C GLY A 53 -13.24 12.25 11.52
N CYS A 54 -12.14 12.50 10.80
CA CYS A 54 -10.80 12.01 11.16
C CYS A 54 -9.76 13.14 11.21
N ASP A 55 -8.71 12.93 12.00
CA ASP A 55 -7.57 13.84 12.08
C ASP A 55 -6.48 13.45 11.08
N VAL A 56 -5.87 14.45 10.45
CA VAL A 56 -4.85 14.23 9.41
C VAL A 56 -3.58 15.05 9.59
N ALA A 57 -2.46 14.42 9.27
CA ALA A 57 -1.20 15.09 9.06
C ALA A 57 -1.18 15.55 7.59
N VAL A 58 -0.99 16.85 7.36
CA VAL A 58 -0.94 17.43 6.02
C VAL A 58 0.49 17.86 5.76
N GLY A 59 1.05 17.33 4.68
CA GLY A 59 2.44 17.51 4.30
C GLY A 59 2.61 18.44 3.11
N ARG A 60 3.53 18.07 2.23
CA ARG A 60 3.91 18.84 1.04
C ARG A 60 2.71 19.07 0.12
N ARG A 61 2.75 20.19 -0.59
CA ARG A 61 1.83 20.49 -1.69
C ARG A 61 2.15 19.59 -2.89
N LEU A 62 1.12 19.15 -3.62
CA LEU A 62 1.24 18.57 -4.96
C LEU A 62 1.56 19.70 -5.96
N ALA A 63 2.24 19.36 -7.05
CA ALA A 63 2.55 20.31 -8.10
C ALA A 63 1.28 20.80 -8.80
N GLY A 64 1.31 22.06 -9.21
CA GLY A 64 0.23 22.69 -9.98
C GLY A 64 -0.87 23.31 -9.14
N GLU A 65 -1.78 23.96 -9.86
CA GLU A 65 -3.00 24.55 -9.37
C GLU A 65 -4.01 24.65 -10.50
N VAL A 66 -5.30 24.63 -10.16
CA VAL A 66 -6.38 24.64 -11.13
C VAL A 66 -7.29 25.83 -10.88
N GLU A 67 -7.46 26.68 -11.89
CA GLU A 67 -8.43 27.76 -11.83
C GLU A 67 -9.86 27.20 -11.84
N LEU A 68 -10.66 27.69 -10.92
CA LEU A 68 -12.07 27.35 -10.77
C LEU A 68 -12.94 28.54 -11.13
N ALA A 69 -14.24 28.29 -11.31
CA ALA A 69 -15.22 29.34 -11.49
C ALA A 69 -15.17 30.35 -10.32
N GLY A 70 -15.41 31.63 -10.63
CA GLY A 70 -15.42 32.70 -9.63
C GLY A 70 -14.04 33.19 -9.18
N GLY A 71 -12.97 32.88 -9.92
CA GLY A 71 -11.61 33.33 -9.63
C GLY A 71 -10.96 32.61 -8.44
N MET A 72 -11.53 31.46 -8.05
CA MET A 72 -10.93 30.59 -7.04
C MET A 72 -9.86 29.72 -7.67
N VAL A 73 -8.90 29.28 -6.87
CA VAL A 73 -7.83 28.36 -7.29
C VAL A 73 -7.85 27.13 -6.39
N LEU A 74 -7.80 25.93 -6.96
CA LEU A 74 -7.63 24.67 -6.26
C LEU A 74 -6.15 24.31 -6.19
N ARG A 75 -5.69 23.96 -4.99
CA ARG A 75 -4.37 23.42 -4.70
C ARG A 75 -4.55 22.17 -3.85
N ALA A 76 -3.69 21.18 -4.02
CA ALA A 76 -3.80 19.92 -3.30
C ALA A 76 -2.54 19.65 -2.45
N HIS A 77 -2.72 19.03 -1.29
CA HIS A 77 -1.64 18.57 -0.43
C HIS A 77 -1.71 17.05 -0.26
N VAL A 78 -0.56 16.42 -0.01
CA VAL A 78 -0.53 15.04 0.48
C VAL A 78 -0.86 15.06 1.96
N GLY A 79 -1.70 14.12 2.41
CA GLY A 79 -1.96 13.93 3.83
C GLY A 79 -2.06 12.46 4.22
N GLU A 80 -2.02 12.21 5.52
CA GLU A 80 -2.10 10.88 6.12
C GLU A 80 -3.05 10.93 7.32
N VAL A 81 -3.84 9.88 7.52
CA VAL A 81 -4.74 9.76 8.67
C VAL A 81 -3.92 9.45 9.92
N VAL A 82 -4.02 10.30 10.94
CA VAL A 82 -3.32 10.12 12.22
C VAL A 82 -4.23 9.54 13.29
N SER A 83 -5.53 9.79 13.20
CA SER A 83 -6.53 9.30 14.16
C SER A 83 -7.92 9.29 13.53
N GLY A 84 -8.72 8.30 13.92
CA GLY A 84 -10.08 8.10 13.39
C GLY A 84 -10.11 7.26 12.11
N VAL A 85 -11.32 6.96 11.66
CA VAL A 85 -11.59 6.26 10.39
C VAL A 85 -12.41 7.22 9.53
N PRO A 86 -11.99 7.54 8.29
CA PRO A 86 -12.76 8.41 7.42
C PRO A 86 -14.17 7.87 7.16
N GLU A 87 -15.19 8.66 7.50
CA GLU A 87 -16.60 8.36 7.26
C GLU A 87 -17.26 9.54 6.53
N PRO A 88 -18.03 9.30 5.44
CA PRO A 88 -18.55 10.41 4.66
C PRO A 88 -19.69 11.14 5.38
N THR A 89 -19.57 12.46 5.52
CA THR A 89 -20.64 13.31 6.07
C THR A 89 -21.51 13.93 4.96
N GLU A 90 -20.90 14.53 3.93
CA GLU A 90 -21.62 15.16 2.81
C GLU A 90 -21.65 14.33 1.52
N HIS A 91 -20.69 13.42 1.39
CA HIS A 91 -20.54 12.46 0.29
C HIS A 91 -21.38 11.22 0.58
N ASP A 92 -21.70 10.42 -0.45
CA ASP A 92 -22.44 9.17 -0.24
C ASP A 92 -21.55 7.93 -0.25
N LEU A 93 -20.36 8.02 -0.85
CA LEU A 93 -19.39 6.94 -0.91
C LEU A 93 -17.97 7.48 -0.75
N LEU A 94 -17.16 6.72 -0.04
CA LEU A 94 -15.71 6.83 -0.02
C LEU A 94 -15.09 5.60 -0.66
N ARG A 95 -13.92 5.75 -1.28
CA ARG A 95 -13.15 4.63 -1.82
C ARG A 95 -11.66 4.89 -1.74
N TRP A 96 -10.93 3.91 -1.22
CA TRP A 96 -9.47 3.85 -1.30
C TRP A 96 -9.04 3.27 -2.63
N LEU A 97 -8.37 4.06 -3.46
CA LEU A 97 -7.93 3.71 -4.80
C LEU A 97 -6.41 3.54 -4.85
N GLY A 98 -5.93 2.41 -5.37
CA GLY A 98 -4.53 2.25 -5.77
C GLY A 98 -4.20 2.99 -7.06
N ALA A 99 -2.91 3.05 -7.42
CA ALA A 99 -2.44 3.77 -8.60
C ALA A 99 -3.16 3.34 -9.91
N GLU A 100 -3.38 2.04 -10.09
CA GLU A 100 -4.02 1.48 -11.29
C GLU A 100 -5.56 1.55 -11.24
N GLU A 101 -6.13 1.95 -10.09
CA GLU A 101 -7.58 2.11 -9.91
C GLU A 101 -8.05 3.56 -10.12
N LEU A 102 -7.13 4.52 -10.25
CA LEU A 102 -7.47 5.94 -10.36
C LEU A 102 -8.39 6.24 -11.55
N ASP A 103 -8.26 5.52 -12.67
CA ASP A 103 -9.10 5.71 -13.86
C ASP A 103 -10.46 4.98 -13.79
N THR A 104 -10.73 4.24 -12.70
CA THR A 104 -11.98 3.47 -12.55
C THR A 104 -13.17 4.30 -12.07
N VAL A 105 -12.93 5.55 -11.66
CA VAL A 105 -13.97 6.46 -11.17
C VAL A 105 -14.02 7.77 -11.98
N PRO A 106 -15.21 8.35 -12.17
CA PRO A 106 -15.35 9.60 -12.91
C PRO A 106 -14.96 10.81 -12.03
N TRP A 107 -13.66 11.09 -11.94
CA TRP A 107 -13.14 12.29 -11.25
C TRP A 107 -13.72 13.59 -11.79
N LEU A 108 -13.86 14.58 -10.92
CA LEU A 108 -14.04 15.98 -11.29
C LEU A 108 -12.87 16.47 -12.15
N ASP A 109 -13.16 17.37 -13.09
CA ASP A 109 -12.14 17.89 -14.01
C ASP A 109 -11.08 18.71 -13.28
N ALA A 110 -11.43 19.30 -12.14
CA ALA A 110 -10.52 20.05 -11.28
C ALA A 110 -9.47 19.17 -10.58
N ASP A 111 -9.79 17.90 -10.34
CA ASP A 111 -8.94 16.97 -9.59
C ASP A 111 -8.00 16.18 -10.51
N ARG A 112 -8.42 15.96 -11.76
CA ARG A 112 -7.65 15.21 -12.78
C ARG A 112 -6.18 15.65 -12.92
N PRO A 113 -5.82 16.94 -12.88
CA PRO A 113 -4.43 17.37 -13.03
C PRO A 113 -3.49 16.88 -11.93
N PHE A 114 -4.00 16.52 -10.75
CA PHE A 114 -3.19 16.02 -9.64
C PHE A 114 -2.96 14.50 -9.70
N LEU A 115 -3.80 13.76 -10.44
CA LEU A 115 -3.78 12.30 -10.48
C LEU A 115 -2.45 11.69 -10.95
N PRO A 116 -1.70 12.25 -11.93
CA PRO A 116 -0.42 11.68 -12.33
C PRO A 116 0.62 11.65 -11.22
N GLU A 117 0.74 12.74 -10.45
CA GLU A 117 1.67 12.80 -9.31
C GLU A 117 1.20 11.90 -8.17
N ILE A 118 -0.11 11.83 -7.93
CA ILE A 118 -0.69 10.89 -6.96
C ILE A 118 -0.37 9.45 -7.38
N ALA A 119 -0.55 9.08 -8.64
CA ALA A 119 -0.22 7.74 -9.13
C ALA A 119 1.25 7.38 -8.89
N GLU A 120 2.17 8.30 -9.16
CA GLU A 120 3.60 8.09 -8.90
C GLU A 120 3.89 7.95 -7.40
N LEU A 121 3.26 8.78 -6.57
CA LEU A 121 3.34 8.67 -5.12
C LEU A 121 2.84 7.32 -4.63
N LEU A 122 1.67 6.87 -5.11
CA LEU A 122 1.06 5.60 -4.75
C LEU A 122 1.87 4.40 -5.23
N ARG A 123 2.52 4.46 -6.38
CA ARG A 123 3.44 3.38 -6.80
C ARG A 123 4.67 3.29 -5.91
N ARG A 124 5.17 4.43 -5.42
CA ARG A 124 6.29 4.47 -4.48
C ARG A 124 5.93 4.00 -3.07
N THR A 125 4.70 4.25 -2.63
CA THR A 125 4.22 3.87 -1.28
C THR A 125 3.53 2.51 -1.24
N GLY A 126 2.85 2.11 -2.31
CA GLY A 126 2.17 0.82 -2.46
C GLY A 126 3.09 -0.35 -2.84
N SER A 127 4.38 -0.08 -3.01
CA SER A 127 5.43 -1.10 -3.11
C SER A 127 5.91 -1.58 -1.73
N SER A 128 5.08 -1.49 -0.68
CA SER A 128 5.35 -2.09 0.63
C SER A 128 4.66 -3.46 0.76
N VAL A 129 4.81 -4.32 -0.25
CA VAL A 129 4.73 -5.76 0.05
C VAL A 129 5.97 -6.04 0.90
N PRO A 130 5.83 -6.68 2.08
CA PRO A 130 7.01 -7.09 2.82
C PRO A 130 7.93 -7.89 1.91
N VAL A 131 9.17 -7.44 1.78
CA VAL A 131 10.17 -8.16 1.01
C VAL A 131 10.87 -9.11 1.96
N GLU A 132 10.92 -10.38 1.58
CA GLU A 132 11.55 -11.44 2.37
C GLU A 132 12.73 -12.00 1.57
N ALA A 133 13.90 -12.00 2.21
CA ALA A 133 15.10 -12.67 1.72
C ALA A 133 15.32 -13.95 2.51
N HIS A 134 15.55 -15.05 1.80
CA HIS A 134 15.77 -16.37 2.38
C HIS A 134 17.28 -16.68 2.43
N PHE A 135 17.71 -17.28 3.54
CA PHE A 135 19.10 -17.69 3.78
C PHE A 135 19.13 -19.12 4.33
N ASP A 136 20.06 -19.93 3.85
CA ASP A 136 20.26 -21.30 4.36
C ASP A 136 20.95 -21.30 5.73
N GLU A 137 21.87 -20.34 5.96
CA GLU A 137 22.65 -20.20 7.19
C GLU A 137 22.18 -18.99 8.02
N GLY A 138 22.13 -19.16 9.35
CA GLY A 138 21.66 -18.11 10.25
C GLY A 138 22.63 -16.96 10.41
N GLU A 139 23.93 -17.22 10.29
CA GLU A 139 24.98 -16.21 10.41
C GLU A 139 24.86 -15.16 9.29
N ASP A 140 24.57 -15.59 8.05
CA ASP A 140 24.35 -14.70 6.91
C ASP A 140 23.11 -13.81 7.10
N ALA A 141 22.00 -14.40 7.56
CA ALA A 141 20.77 -13.66 7.81
C ALA A 141 20.94 -12.62 8.94
N GLU A 142 21.69 -12.97 9.99
CA GLU A 142 22.03 -12.06 11.08
C GLU A 142 22.96 -10.92 10.64
N GLU A 143 23.93 -11.19 9.74
CA GLU A 143 24.81 -10.16 9.18
C GLU A 143 24.02 -9.14 8.36
N VAL A 144 23.13 -9.59 7.48
CA VAL A 144 22.25 -8.73 6.69
C VAL A 144 21.32 -7.92 7.57
N LEU A 145 20.71 -8.53 8.59
CA LEU A 145 19.87 -7.83 9.57
C LEU A 145 20.64 -6.73 10.30
N ALA A 146 21.86 -7.04 10.75
CA ALA A 146 22.72 -6.09 11.46
C ALA A 146 23.13 -4.90 10.57
N ALA A 147 23.42 -5.14 9.29
CA ALA A 147 23.73 -4.10 8.33
C ALA A 147 22.54 -3.14 8.12
N LEU A 148 21.33 -3.68 7.93
CA LEU A 148 20.11 -2.89 7.79
C LEU A 148 19.84 -2.04 9.03
N HIS A 149 19.97 -2.61 10.23
CA HIS A 149 19.79 -1.86 11.49
C HIS A 149 20.85 -0.79 11.70
N ALA A 150 22.11 -1.05 11.32
CA ALA A 150 23.19 -0.07 11.44
C ALA A 150 22.96 1.17 10.55
N GLU A 151 22.26 0.99 9.43
CA GLU A 151 21.84 2.06 8.52
C GLU A 151 20.50 2.71 8.94
N GLY A 152 19.86 2.21 9.99
CA GLY A 152 18.63 2.78 10.57
C GLY A 152 17.33 2.23 9.97
N TYR A 153 17.39 1.16 9.18
CA TYR A 153 16.20 0.52 8.61
C TYR A 153 15.52 -0.40 9.63
N ALA A 154 14.19 -0.46 9.57
CA ALA A 154 13.42 -1.46 10.29
C ALA A 154 13.42 -2.79 9.51
N ALA A 155 13.96 -3.83 10.11
CA ALA A 155 14.06 -5.18 9.54
C ALA A 155 13.85 -6.23 10.64
N TYR A 156 13.35 -7.41 10.27
CA TYR A 156 13.00 -8.48 11.19
C TYR A 156 13.57 -9.81 10.72
N LEU A 157 14.04 -10.63 11.66
CA LEU A 157 14.51 -11.99 11.38
C LEU A 157 13.46 -13.00 11.85
N HIS A 158 13.08 -13.90 10.95
CA HIS A 158 12.14 -14.98 11.20
C HIS A 158 12.76 -16.34 10.84
N ARG A 159 12.25 -17.39 11.46
CA ARG A 159 12.50 -18.79 11.09
C ARG A 159 11.15 -19.47 10.93
N GLU A 160 10.78 -19.83 9.71
CA GLU A 160 9.49 -20.49 9.48
C GLU A 160 9.49 -21.91 10.04
N GLY A 161 8.42 -22.27 10.75
CA GLY A 161 8.13 -23.64 11.14
C GLY A 161 6.99 -24.18 10.27
N PHE A 162 7.30 -24.96 9.24
CA PHE A 162 6.26 -25.74 8.57
C PHE A 162 5.76 -26.83 9.54
N ALA A 163 4.44 -26.90 9.71
CA ALA A 163 3.79 -27.94 10.48
C ALA A 163 3.89 -29.27 9.72
N GLY A 164 4.86 -30.13 10.08
CA GLY A 164 4.84 -31.53 9.65
C GLY A 164 6.17 -32.26 9.49
N GLU A 165 7.34 -31.60 9.51
CA GLU A 165 8.62 -32.27 9.25
C GLU A 165 9.60 -32.10 10.42
N ASP A 166 9.98 -33.26 10.97
CA ASP A 166 10.84 -33.47 12.16
C ASP A 166 12.33 -33.55 11.78
N ASP A 167 12.75 -32.89 10.70
CA ASP A 167 14.16 -32.73 10.35
C ASP A 167 14.50 -31.23 10.48
N SER A 168 15.15 -30.88 11.59
CA SER A 168 15.48 -29.50 11.97
C SER A 168 16.59 -28.86 11.12
N GLU A 169 17.13 -29.59 10.13
CA GLU A 169 18.32 -29.24 9.36
C GLU A 169 18.04 -28.43 8.08
N ASP A 170 16.80 -28.41 7.55
CA ASP A 170 16.47 -27.76 6.27
C ASP A 170 15.64 -26.47 6.40
N ARG A 171 15.80 -25.69 7.49
CA ARG A 171 14.94 -24.51 7.73
C ARG A 171 15.64 -23.20 7.37
N ALA A 172 15.14 -22.53 6.32
CA ALA A 172 15.61 -21.22 5.90
C ALA A 172 15.35 -20.13 6.96
N TRP A 173 16.32 -19.23 7.10
CA TRP A 173 16.22 -17.98 7.81
C TRP A 173 15.67 -16.90 6.88
N LEU A 174 14.86 -15.99 7.43
CA LEU A 174 14.11 -15.00 6.66
C LEU A 174 14.39 -13.60 7.21
N VAL A 175 14.97 -12.73 6.40
CA VAL A 175 15.03 -11.29 6.71
C VAL A 175 13.88 -10.59 6.00
N ARG A 176 13.02 -9.94 6.77
CA ARG A 176 11.83 -9.23 6.29
C ARG A 176 11.99 -7.72 6.46
N VAL A 177 11.65 -6.97 5.43
CA VAL A 177 11.56 -5.50 5.44
C VAL A 177 10.24 -5.02 4.87
N GLU A 178 9.71 -3.93 5.40
CA GLU A 178 8.43 -3.34 4.96
C GLU A 178 8.62 -1.96 4.32
N ASP A 179 9.74 -1.30 4.61
CA ASP A 179 10.10 -0.01 4.01
C ASP A 179 10.71 -0.20 2.61
N PRO A 180 10.25 0.54 1.58
CA PRO A 180 10.78 0.41 0.23
C PRO A 180 12.28 0.74 0.08
N ALA A 181 12.84 1.64 0.90
CA ALA A 181 14.27 1.92 0.86
C ALA A 181 15.08 0.80 1.53
N ALA A 182 14.54 0.22 2.61
CA ALA A 182 15.09 -1.00 3.20
C ALA A 182 15.03 -2.20 2.23
N ALA A 183 13.99 -2.31 1.41
CA ALA A 183 13.86 -3.35 0.39
C ALA A 183 14.95 -3.27 -0.70
N VAL A 184 15.24 -2.06 -1.20
CA VAL A 184 16.35 -1.83 -2.15
C VAL A 184 17.69 -2.18 -1.51
N ARG A 185 17.89 -1.80 -0.25
CA ARG A 185 19.14 -2.10 0.46
C ARG A 185 19.31 -3.60 0.75
N LEU A 186 18.21 -4.28 1.08
CA LEU A 186 18.20 -5.73 1.26
C LEU A 186 18.59 -6.47 -0.03
N ASP A 187 18.09 -6.04 -1.20
CA ASP A 187 18.46 -6.60 -2.51
C ASP A 187 19.97 -6.49 -2.79
N GLU A 188 20.58 -5.34 -2.50
CA GLU A 188 22.04 -5.16 -2.62
C GLU A 188 22.83 -6.09 -1.71
N LEU A 189 22.43 -6.21 -0.44
CA LEU A 189 23.11 -7.05 0.55
C LEU A 189 22.98 -8.55 0.22
N VAL A 190 21.83 -8.96 -0.30
CA VAL A 190 21.57 -10.34 -0.75
C VAL A 190 22.36 -10.67 -2.01
N GLY A 191 22.55 -9.73 -2.93
CA GLY A 191 23.33 -9.93 -4.15
C GLY A 191 24.81 -10.25 -3.92
N ASP A 192 25.35 -9.91 -2.73
CA ASP A 192 26.71 -10.24 -2.32
C ASP A 192 26.84 -11.62 -1.61
N VAL A 193 25.71 -12.29 -1.34
CA VAL A 193 25.65 -13.60 -0.67
C VAL A 193 25.27 -14.69 -1.69
N ASP A 194 26.23 -15.57 -2.02
CA ASP A 194 26.13 -16.58 -3.12
C ASP A 194 24.94 -17.58 -3.01
N LEU A 195 24.24 -17.63 -1.87
CA LEU A 195 23.17 -18.60 -1.59
C LEU A 195 21.80 -17.98 -1.22
N ALA A 196 21.64 -16.66 -1.29
CA ALA A 196 20.40 -15.99 -0.92
C ALA A 196 19.49 -15.72 -2.13
N TRP A 197 18.16 -15.83 -1.95
CA TRP A 197 17.18 -15.44 -2.96
C TRP A 197 16.00 -14.65 -2.36
N MET A 198 15.49 -13.71 -3.13
CA MET A 198 14.36 -12.84 -2.74
C MET A 198 13.02 -13.37 -3.22
N VAL A 199 12.00 -13.26 -2.38
CA VAL A 199 10.61 -13.53 -2.72
C VAL A 199 9.76 -12.34 -2.27
N GLU A 200 8.94 -11.79 -3.17
CA GLU A 200 7.89 -10.85 -2.76
C GLU A 200 6.87 -11.64 -1.92
N ALA A 201 6.59 -11.22 -0.68
CA ALA A 201 5.63 -11.90 0.19
C ALA A 201 4.20 -11.82 -0.41
N GLY A 202 3.89 -12.75 -1.31
CA GLY A 202 2.70 -12.66 -2.16
C GLY A 202 2.32 -13.94 -2.92
N THR A 203 3.04 -15.04 -2.78
CA THR A 203 2.49 -16.36 -3.15
C THR A 203 1.98 -17.02 -1.89
N ALA A 204 0.65 -16.91 -1.66
CA ALA A 204 -0.04 -17.84 -0.78
C ALA A 204 0.46 -19.27 -1.07
N PRO A 205 0.64 -20.15 -0.06
CA PRO A 205 1.01 -21.53 -0.35
C PRO A 205 0.01 -22.06 -1.36
N ALA A 206 0.53 -22.60 -2.47
CA ALA A 206 -0.29 -23.29 -3.45
C ALA A 206 -1.29 -24.16 -2.70
N ALA A 207 -2.57 -24.05 -3.06
CA ALA A 207 -3.62 -24.86 -2.46
C ALA A 207 -3.11 -26.29 -2.26
N PRO A 208 -3.39 -26.92 -1.11
CA PRO A 208 -2.86 -28.26 -0.82
C PRO A 208 -3.11 -29.14 -2.04
N PRO A 209 -2.13 -29.94 -2.49
CA PRO A 209 -2.30 -30.77 -3.67
C PRO A 209 -3.61 -31.54 -3.52
N ALA A 210 -4.45 -31.46 -4.56
CA ALA A 210 -5.72 -32.15 -4.59
C ALA A 210 -5.50 -33.59 -4.13
N THR A 211 -6.36 -34.08 -3.23
CA THR A 211 -6.26 -35.40 -2.64
C THR A 211 -6.04 -36.42 -3.75
N PRO A 212 -4.96 -37.23 -3.73
CA PRO A 212 -4.75 -38.22 -4.78
C PRO A 212 -5.97 -39.16 -4.82
N PRO A 213 -6.44 -39.56 -6.02
CA PRO A 213 -7.60 -40.43 -6.14
C PRO A 213 -7.35 -41.72 -5.33
N PRO A 214 -8.38 -42.28 -4.66
CA PRO A 214 -8.20 -43.45 -3.83
C PRO A 214 -7.63 -44.61 -4.64
N LEU A 215 -6.58 -45.25 -4.11
CA LEU A 215 -6.00 -46.44 -4.69
C LEU A 215 -7.07 -47.55 -4.80
N PRO A 216 -7.14 -48.30 -5.91
CA PRO A 216 -8.08 -49.39 -6.05
C PRO A 216 -7.79 -50.49 -5.02
N SER A 217 -8.82 -50.86 -4.25
CA SER A 217 -8.74 -51.76 -3.08
C SER A 217 -8.70 -53.26 -3.41
N ALA A 218 -8.24 -53.64 -4.60
CA ALA A 218 -8.10 -55.05 -4.98
C ALA A 218 -6.85 -55.30 -5.84
N PRO A 219 -6.03 -56.31 -5.53
CA PRO A 219 -4.91 -56.68 -6.39
C PRO A 219 -5.44 -57.21 -7.73
N LYS A 220 -5.08 -56.56 -8.84
CA LYS A 220 -5.29 -57.11 -10.18
C LYS A 220 -4.42 -58.35 -10.35
N ARG A 221 -5.03 -59.54 -10.43
CA ARG A 221 -4.34 -60.75 -10.92
C ARG A 221 -3.95 -60.52 -12.38
N LEU A 222 -2.66 -60.38 -12.64
CA LEU A 222 -2.11 -60.55 -13.98
C LEU A 222 -2.20 -62.05 -14.33
N LYS A 223 -3.04 -62.40 -15.29
CA LYS A 223 -2.91 -63.69 -15.99
C LYS A 223 -1.66 -63.59 -16.86
N ARG A 224 -0.70 -64.48 -16.62
CA ARG A 224 0.33 -64.83 -17.59
C ARG A 224 -0.33 -65.80 -18.56
N ASP A 225 -0.51 -65.38 -19.80
CA ASP A 225 -0.66 -66.29 -20.94
C ASP A 225 0.73 -66.73 -21.43
#